data_AF-L8J782-F1
#
_entry.id   AF-L8J782-F1
#
_cell.length_a   1.000
_cell.length_b   1.000
_cell.length_c   1.000
_cell.angle_alpha   90.00
_cell.angle_beta   90.00
_cell.angle_gamma   90.00
#
_symmetry.space_group_name_H-M   'P 1'
#
loop_
_entity.id
_entity.type
_entity.pdbx_description
1 polymer ?
#
loop_
_entity_poly.entity_id
_entity_poly.type
_entity_poly.pdbx_seq_one_letter_code
_entity_poly.pdbx_strand_id
1 'polypeptide(L)' 'MATITAIQTVKENKDGELYFEIPKELVELLGWYEGMSIEWSDNGDGSWALRISQRDKNDP' A
#
# COMPACT_ATOMS: atom_id res chain seq x y z
N MET A 1 21.65 4.41 -4.08
CA MET A 1 20.19 4.29 -4.06
C MET A 1 19.73 4.77 -2.70
N ALA A 2 18.85 5.77 -2.63
CA ALA A 2 18.25 6.20 -1.37
C ALA A 2 17.14 5.21 -1.01
N THR A 3 17.09 4.80 0.26
CA THR A 3 16.01 3.96 0.80
C THR A 3 15.08 4.85 1.61
N ILE A 4 13.77 4.68 1.43
CA ILE A 4 12.76 5.38 2.22
C ILE A 4 12.10 4.34 3.12
N THR A 5 12.09 4.64 4.42
CA THR A 5 11.53 3.75 5.46
C THR A 5 10.40 4.48 6.17
N ALA A 6 9.26 3.81 6.32
CA ALA A 6 8.15 4.26 7.15
C ALA A 6 7.82 3.18 8.19
N ILE A 7 7.45 3.59 9.40
CA ILE A 7 7.05 2.70 10.49
C ILE A 7 5.64 3.10 10.90
N GLN A 8 4.66 2.22 10.67
CA GLN A 8 3.27 2.48 11.03
C GLN A 8 2.79 1.60 12.18
N THR A 9 2.01 2.22 13.06
CA THR A 9 1.25 1.53 14.08
C THR A 9 -0.04 0.98 13.47
N VAL A 10 -0.34 -0.29 13.74
CA VAL A 10 -1.62 -0.90 13.41
C VAL A 10 -2.69 -0.36 14.36
N LYS A 11 -3.81 0.07 13.79
CA LYS A 11 -5.01 0.58 14.48
C LYS A 11 -6.14 -0.42 14.32
N GLU A 12 -7.17 -0.28 15.14
CA GLU A 12 -8.40 -1.07 15.08
C GLU A 12 -9.57 -0.12 14.81
N ASN A 13 -10.44 -0.46 13.85
CA ASN A 13 -11.63 0.33 13.56
C ASN A 13 -12.79 -0.05 14.50
N LYS A 14 -13.96 0.58 14.33
CA LYS A 14 -15.14 0.33 15.20
C LYS A 14 -15.71 -1.08 15.07
N ASP A 15 -15.39 -1.76 13.97
CA ASP A 15 -15.86 -3.11 13.64
C ASP A 15 -14.86 -4.18 14.11
N GLY A 16 -13.75 -3.77 14.74
CA GLY A 16 -12.70 -4.66 15.23
C GLY A 16 -11.66 -5.05 14.17
N GLU A 17 -11.69 -4.43 12.98
CA GLU A 17 -10.75 -4.75 11.91
C GLU A 17 -9.44 -3.96 12.08
N LEU A 18 -8.34 -4.67 11.91
CA LEU A 18 -7.00 -4.10 11.98
C LEU A 18 -6.63 -3.43 10.66
N TYR A 19 -6.12 -2.21 10.74
CA TYR A 19 -5.67 -1.44 9.59
C TYR A 19 -4.46 -0.58 9.92
N PHE A 20 -3.74 -0.13 8.90
CA PHE A 20 -2.73 0.92 9.03
C PHE A 20 -2.91 1.92 7.89
N GLU A 21 -2.50 3.15 8.13
CA GLU A 21 -2.56 4.22 7.13
C GLU A 21 -1.24 4.28 6.37
N ILE A 22 -1.30 4.34 5.04
CA ILE A 22 -0.12 4.56 4.21
C ILE A 22 0.25 6.05 4.29
N PRO A 23 1.49 6.40 4.69
CA PRO A 23 1.92 7.79 4.75
C PRO A 23 1.74 8.51 3.41
N LYS A 24 1.26 9.76 3.47
CA LYS A 24 1.00 10.59 2.29
C LYS A 24 2.23 10.73 1.38
N GLU A 25 3.42 10.90 1.96
CA GLU A 25 4.67 11.02 1.21
C GLU A 25 4.99 9.76 0.38
N LEU A 26 4.65 8.57 0.90
CA LEU A 26 4.81 7.32 0.15
C LEU A 26 3.78 7.19 -0.96
N VAL A 27 2.53 7.57 -0.71
CA VAL A 27 1.47 7.61 -1.73
C VAL A 27 1.89 8.51 -2.89
N GLU A 28 2.38 9.72 -2.59
CA GLU A 28 2.86 10.68 -3.60
C GLU A 28 4.10 10.18 -4.36
N LEU A 29 5.09 9.64 -3.65
CA LEU A 29 6.31 9.09 -4.25
C LEU A 29 6.00 7.93 -5.21
N LEU A 30 5.07 7.06 -4.83
CA LEU A 30 4.68 5.90 -5.62
C LEU A 30 3.65 6.24 -6.70
N GLY A 31 3.10 7.47 -6.69
CA GLY A 31 2.07 7.92 -7.63
C GLY A 31 0.72 7.22 -7.43
N TRP A 32 0.43 6.78 -6.21
CA TRP A 32 -0.83 6.10 -5.87
C TRP A 32 -1.95 7.13 -5.64
N TYR A 33 -3.19 6.72 -5.91
CA TYR A 33 -4.38 7.52 -5.59
C TYR A 33 -5.53 6.64 -5.10
N GLU A 34 -6.48 7.25 -4.39
CA GLU A 34 -7.66 6.54 -3.88
C GLU A 34 -8.48 5.93 -5.02
N GLY A 35 -8.87 4.66 -4.87
CA GLY A 35 -9.55 3.90 -5.92
C GLY A 35 -8.62 3.14 -6.86
N MET A 36 -7.30 3.30 -6.76
CA MET A 36 -6.37 2.36 -7.41
C MET A 36 -6.48 0.98 -6.77
N SER A 37 -6.48 -0.04 -7.63
CA SER A 37 -6.35 -1.43 -7.20
C SER A 37 -4.89 -1.75 -6.87
N ILE A 38 -4.68 -2.48 -5.78
CA ILE A 38 -3.37 -2.93 -5.32
C ILE A 38 -3.35 -4.45 -5.23
N GLU A 39 -2.21 -5.02 -5.61
CA GLU A 39 -1.90 -6.44 -5.49
C GLU A 39 -0.97 -6.64 -4.30
N TRP A 40 -1.32 -7.66 -3.51
CA TRP A 40 -0.52 -8.12 -2.39
C TRP A 40 0.25 -9.37 -2.81
N SER A 41 1.56 -9.37 -2.58
CA SER A 41 2.42 -10.53 -2.82
C SER A 41 3.16 -10.89 -1.53
N ASP A 42 2.99 -12.13 -1.06
CA ASP A 42 3.80 -12.69 0.02
C ASP A 42 5.20 -13.04 -0.53
N ASN A 43 6.25 -12.57 0.13
CA ASN A 43 7.63 -12.86 -0.25
C ASN A 43 8.18 -14.14 0.39
N GLY A 44 7.45 -14.78 1.30
CA GLY A 44 7.83 -16.03 1.97
C GLY A 44 8.85 -15.87 3.10
N ASP A 45 9.21 -14.64 3.46
CA ASP A 45 10.15 -14.29 4.53
C ASP A 45 9.48 -13.51 5.68
N GLY A 46 8.14 -13.52 5.71
CA GLY A 46 7.34 -12.74 6.65
C GLY A 46 7.10 -11.29 6.21
N SER A 47 7.64 -10.87 5.06
CA SER A 47 7.33 -9.58 4.44
C SER A 47 6.32 -9.71 3.30
N TRP A 48 5.59 -8.63 3.06
CA TRP A 48 4.65 -8.49 1.97
C TRP A 48 5.07 -7.35 1.05
N ALA A 49 4.96 -7.56 -0.26
CA ALA A 49 5.10 -6.50 -1.25
C ALA A 49 3.71 -6.04 -1.71
N LEU A 50 3.50 -4.73 -1.72
CA LEU A 50 2.32 -4.10 -2.29
C LEU A 50 2.72 -3.46 -3.63
N ARG A 51 1.94 -3.72 -4.66
CA ARG A 51 2.12 -3.12 -6.00
C ARG A 51 0.79 -2.60 -6.49
N ILE A 52 0.77 -1.51 -7.24
CA ILE A 52 -0.42 -1.19 -8.01
C ILE A 52 -0.65 -2.30 -9.03
N SER A 53 -1.87 -2.82 -9.10
CA SER A 53 -2.28 -3.58 -10.28
C SER A 53 -2.11 -2.63 -11.45
N GLN A 54 -1.44 -3.06 -12.53
CA GLN A 54 -1.32 -2.21 -13.71
C GLN A 54 -2.71 -1.70 -14.08
N ARG A 55 -2.84 -0.38 -14.25
CA ARG A 55 -4.05 0.26 -14.78
C ARG A 55 -4.55 -0.61 -15.92
N ASP A 56 -5.79 -1.09 -15.85
CA ASP A 56 -6.37 -1.75 -17.01
C ASP A 56 -6.21 -0.76 -18.17
N LYS A 57 -5.60 -1.19 -19.28
CA LYS A 57 -5.30 -0.30 -20.42
C LYS A 57 -6.59 0.25 -21.07
N ASN A 58 -7.74 -0.17 -20.57
CA ASN A 58 -9.09 0.20 -20.97
C ASN A 58 -9.80 1.13 -19.98
N ASP A 59 -9.13 1.63 -18.94
CA ASP A 59 -9.61 2.77 -18.14
C ASP A 59 -9.40 4.07 -18.97
N PRO A 60 -10.48 4.72 -19.47
CA PRO A 60 -10.38 5.84 -20.42
C PRO A 60 -9.74 7.11 -19.86
#